data_AF-H2CCB4-F1
#
_entry.id   AF-H2CCB4-F1
#
_cell.length_a   1.000
_cell.length_b   1.000
_cell.length_c   1.000
_cell.angle_alpha   90.00
_cell.angle_beta   90.00
_cell.angle_gamma   90.00
#
_symmetry.space_group_name_H-M   'P 1'
#
loop_
_entity.id
_entity.type
_entity.pdbx_description
1 polymer ?
#
loop_
_entity_poly.entity_id
_entity_poly.type
_entity_poly.pdbx_seq_one_letter_code
_entity_poly.pdbx_strand_id
1 'polypeptide(L)'
;MAASGKKRSSRKTASKKRVLPPGRKPGLLPTGNTQGYTGYTARPPENVPAEPEQSESSFTQSENSVYEESDRERFMSLGDHLEELRFRLLWIIGILVVTSSVTGIFIERIHSFLIAPYKAVVAQLPATQASPGLILGSMYGSIEIYFKLAVMIGSLITLPIALSLLWGFVTPAVSKKIARIGHAGVAASTLLFWGGVVFAYQYIFPLSLDMMLYTFLPEGVIAQTSLEKYYSFLFMIVLGSGITFQLPMVVVVLGVIGIVPVAYHQKIWKVVLLGILAFSGFFTPPDPFSLFALALPLWALYAISVGIVWLIEKGRRRRDKERAKEMAQSDAA
;
A
#
# COMPACT_ATOMS: atom_id res chain seq x y z
N MET A 1 -18.04 64.45 24.11
CA MET A 1 -17.06 64.15 25.18
C MET A 1 -15.96 63.27 24.60
N ALA A 2 -14.71 63.55 25.02
CA ALA A 2 -13.45 62.77 24.97
C ALA A 2 -13.40 61.48 24.12
N ALA A 3 -12.53 61.28 23.11
CA ALA A 3 -11.10 61.60 22.93
C ALA A 3 -10.10 60.63 23.62
N SER A 4 -8.94 60.47 22.97
CA SER A 4 -7.78 59.59 23.31
C SER A 4 -7.96 58.10 22.93
N GLY A 5 -7.00 57.42 22.28
CA GLY A 5 -5.69 57.87 21.77
C GLY A 5 -4.55 56.90 22.10
N LYS A 6 -3.99 56.19 21.10
CA LYS A 6 -2.66 55.57 21.24
C LYS A 6 -1.95 55.37 19.90
N LYS A 7 -1.01 56.27 19.59
CA LYS A 7 0.07 56.07 18.60
C LYS A 7 1.30 55.47 19.31
N ARG A 8 2.06 54.63 18.59
CA ARG A 8 3.53 54.39 18.58
C ARG A 8 3.77 52.89 18.29
N SER A 9 4.44 52.45 17.21
CA SER A 9 5.72 52.84 16.58
C SER A 9 6.96 52.15 17.19
N SER A 10 7.83 51.65 16.31
CA SER A 10 9.19 51.09 16.54
C SER A 10 9.23 49.69 17.16
N ARG A 11 9.87 48.68 16.55
CA ARG A 11 11.27 48.68 16.08
C ARG A 11 11.53 47.85 14.82
N LYS A 12 12.38 48.38 13.93
CA LYS A 12 13.20 47.58 13.02
C LYS A 12 14.35 46.94 13.81
N THR A 13 14.68 45.69 13.53
CA THR A 13 15.95 45.07 13.94
C THR A 13 16.67 44.51 12.72
N ALA A 14 17.73 45.21 12.30
CA ALA A 14 18.66 44.74 11.27
C ALA A 14 19.93 44.20 11.93
N SER A 15 20.19 42.90 11.79
CA SER A 15 21.48 42.24 12.02
C SER A 15 21.38 40.83 11.45
N LYS A 16 22.39 40.22 10.82
CA LYS A 16 23.80 40.60 10.72
C LYS A 16 24.36 40.01 9.42
N LYS A 17 24.93 40.82 8.51
CA LYS A 17 25.68 40.28 7.36
C LYS A 17 26.88 39.49 7.89
N ARG A 18 27.03 38.22 7.51
CA ARG A 18 28.28 37.48 7.71
C ARG A 18 29.13 37.67 6.46
N VAL A 19 30.27 38.35 6.63
CA VAL A 19 31.25 38.62 5.57
C VAL A 19 32.11 37.37 5.36
N LEU A 20 32.28 36.95 4.10
CA LEU A 20 33.27 35.97 3.66
C LEU A 20 34.53 36.72 3.18
N PRO A 21 35.73 36.43 3.72
CA PRO A 21 36.99 36.87 3.12
C PRO A 21 37.39 35.99 1.92
N PRO A 22 38.27 36.46 1.02
CA PRO A 22 38.32 35.97 -0.35
C PRO A 22 39.45 34.96 -0.67
N GLY A 23 39.18 34.12 -1.68
CA GLY A 23 40.08 33.80 -2.79
C GLY A 23 41.43 33.11 -2.53
N ARG A 24 41.55 31.85 -3.00
CA ARG A 24 42.79 31.34 -3.64
C ARG A 24 42.50 30.24 -4.69
N LYS A 25 42.75 30.61 -5.94
CA LYS A 25 43.21 29.80 -7.10
C LYS A 25 44.29 30.70 -7.79
N PRO A 26 45.19 30.22 -8.68
CA PRO A 26 45.15 28.96 -9.43
C PRO A 26 46.49 28.19 -9.55
N GLY A 27 46.45 27.05 -10.27
CA GLY A 27 47.62 26.38 -10.88
C GLY A 27 48.37 25.39 -9.96
N LEU A 28 49.13 24.43 -10.48
CA LEU A 28 49.28 23.95 -11.88
C LEU A 28 49.72 22.46 -11.81
N LEU A 29 49.43 21.65 -12.83
CA LEU A 29 49.98 20.29 -12.94
C LEU A 29 51.48 20.34 -13.27
N PRO A 30 52.26 19.33 -12.83
CA PRO A 30 53.34 18.83 -13.66
C PRO A 30 53.27 17.32 -13.87
N THR A 31 53.35 16.92 -15.14
CA THR A 31 53.80 15.61 -15.60
C THR A 31 55.27 15.39 -15.26
N GLY A 32 55.69 14.17 -14.92
CA GLY A 32 57.12 13.83 -14.82
C GLY A 32 57.37 12.45 -14.21
N ASN A 33 57.80 11.50 -15.03
CA ASN A 33 58.24 10.18 -14.61
C ASN A 33 59.76 10.17 -14.34
N THR A 34 60.26 9.07 -13.76
CA THR A 34 61.66 8.57 -13.71
C THR A 34 62.47 8.63 -12.40
N GLN A 35 63.11 7.48 -12.15
CA GLN A 35 64.38 7.24 -11.45
C GLN A 35 64.52 7.54 -9.95
N GLY A 36 64.54 6.45 -9.17
CA GLY A 36 65.85 5.90 -8.76
C GLY A 36 66.34 6.24 -7.36
N TYR A 37 66.21 5.28 -6.44
CA TYR A 37 67.13 5.13 -5.31
C TYR A 37 67.65 3.70 -5.25
N THR A 38 68.96 3.57 -5.48
CA THR A 38 69.72 2.32 -5.41
C THR A 38 70.60 2.29 -4.18
N GLY A 39 70.65 1.13 -3.51
CA GLY A 39 71.85 0.69 -2.79
C GLY A 39 71.87 0.92 -1.28
N TYR A 40 71.82 -0.19 -0.53
CA TYR A 40 73.04 -0.66 0.12
C TYR A 40 73.05 -2.20 0.17
N THR A 41 74.24 -2.80 0.10
CA THR A 41 74.45 -4.23 -0.16
C THR A 41 75.12 -4.94 1.00
N ALA A 42 74.63 -6.13 1.35
CA ALA A 42 75.41 -7.19 1.99
C ALA A 42 74.89 -8.57 1.52
N ARG A 43 75.79 -9.55 1.35
CA ARG A 43 75.49 -10.93 0.90
C ARG A 43 75.98 -11.96 1.95
N PRO A 44 75.54 -13.24 1.88
CA PRO A 44 75.34 -14.11 3.05
C PRO A 44 76.55 -15.02 3.36
N PRO A 45 76.54 -15.76 4.49
CA PRO A 45 75.94 -17.13 4.59
C PRO A 45 74.90 -17.25 5.73
N GLU A 46 74.13 -18.32 5.97
CA GLU A 46 73.73 -19.54 5.21
C GLU A 46 72.56 -20.26 5.97
N ASN A 47 71.82 -21.17 5.30
CA ASN A 47 70.85 -22.17 5.83
C ASN A 47 69.73 -21.72 6.81
N VAL A 48 68.57 -21.40 6.24
CA VAL A 48 67.24 -21.70 6.84
C VAL A 48 66.36 -22.32 5.73
N PRO A 49 65.54 -23.36 5.98
CA PRO A 49 64.71 -23.99 4.95
C PRO A 49 63.60 -23.08 4.41
N ALA A 50 63.07 -23.40 3.23
CA ALA A 50 62.00 -22.63 2.59
C ALA A 50 60.69 -22.64 3.40
N GLU A 51 60.18 -21.44 3.70
CA GLU A 51 58.80 -21.23 4.16
C GLU A 51 57.83 -21.22 2.97
N PRO A 52 56.63 -21.83 3.09
CA PRO A 52 55.64 -21.82 2.02
C PRO A 52 54.86 -20.50 1.99
N GLU A 53 55.13 -19.68 0.96
CA GLU A 53 54.49 -18.38 0.70
C GLU A 53 53.03 -18.54 0.18
N GLN A 54 52.12 -19.14 0.96
CA GLN A 54 50.70 -19.30 0.58
C GLN A 54 49.72 -19.29 1.77
N SER A 55 49.19 -18.11 2.16
CA SER A 55 47.90 -18.04 2.90
C SER A 55 47.23 -16.65 3.01
N GLU A 56 47.96 -15.52 2.96
CA GLU A 56 47.38 -14.23 3.39
C GLU A 56 46.42 -13.54 2.39
N SER A 57 46.46 -13.87 1.10
CA SER A 57 45.67 -13.17 0.08
C SER A 57 44.20 -13.61 -0.04
N SER A 58 43.82 -14.76 0.53
CA SER A 58 42.46 -15.31 0.41
C SER A 58 41.51 -14.89 1.54
N PHE A 59 42.05 -14.53 2.71
CA PHE A 59 41.24 -14.22 3.91
C PHE A 59 40.58 -12.83 3.84
N THR A 60 41.32 -11.83 3.33
CA THR A 60 40.84 -10.44 3.24
C THR A 60 39.76 -10.22 2.19
N GLN A 61 39.69 -11.09 1.16
CA GLN A 61 38.68 -10.98 0.10
C GLN A 61 37.29 -11.46 0.55
N SER A 62 37.21 -12.43 1.47
CA SER A 62 35.93 -12.90 2.03
C SER A 62 35.33 -11.98 3.09
N GLU A 63 36.14 -11.22 3.83
CA GLU A 63 35.60 -10.23 4.77
C GLU A 63 35.04 -9.00 4.02
N ASN A 64 35.81 -8.42 3.09
CA ASN A 64 35.37 -7.22 2.37
C ASN A 64 34.09 -7.43 1.54
N SER A 65 33.87 -8.62 0.95
CA SER A 65 32.63 -8.90 0.22
C SER A 65 31.40 -8.89 1.12
N VAL A 66 31.50 -9.47 2.32
CA VAL A 66 30.40 -9.53 3.30
C VAL A 66 30.09 -8.13 3.87
N TYR A 67 31.11 -7.29 4.08
CA TYR A 67 30.90 -5.91 4.54
C TYR A 67 30.31 -5.00 3.45
N GLU A 68 30.77 -5.08 2.19
CA GLU A 68 30.15 -4.32 1.09
C GLU A 68 28.69 -4.71 0.83
N GLU A 69 28.37 -6.01 0.86
CA GLU A 69 27.00 -6.49 0.60
C GLU A 69 26.03 -6.03 1.71
N SER A 70 26.48 -6.10 2.97
CA SER A 70 25.78 -5.59 4.17
C SER A 70 25.44 -4.09 4.14
N ASP A 71 26.30 -3.29 3.51
CA ASP A 71 26.11 -1.83 3.43
C ASP A 71 25.36 -1.41 2.15
N ARG A 72 25.50 -2.14 1.04
CA ARG A 72 24.63 -2.00 -0.14
C ARG A 72 23.17 -2.31 0.18
N GLU A 73 22.89 -3.32 0.99
CA GLU A 73 21.53 -3.60 1.48
C GLU A 73 20.94 -2.45 2.31
N ARG A 74 21.79 -1.62 2.95
CA ARG A 74 21.36 -0.53 3.85
C ARG A 74 21.29 0.84 3.20
N PHE A 75 21.97 1.05 2.07
CA PHE A 75 22.04 2.35 1.39
C PHE A 75 21.88 2.20 -0.13
N MET A 76 20.71 1.76 -0.58
CA MET A 76 20.26 2.02 -1.95
C MET A 76 20.20 3.54 -2.20
N SER A 77 20.70 3.99 -3.34
CA SER A 77 20.48 5.37 -3.78
C SER A 77 18.98 5.63 -3.98
N LEU A 78 18.54 6.89 -3.86
CA LEU A 78 17.18 7.27 -4.24
C LEU A 78 16.89 6.95 -5.72
N GLY A 79 17.94 6.92 -6.58
CA GLY A 79 17.85 6.42 -7.94
C GLY A 79 17.50 4.94 -7.99
N ASP A 80 18.29 4.10 -7.33
CA ASP A 80 18.13 2.64 -7.28
C ASP A 80 16.75 2.24 -6.71
N HIS A 81 16.26 2.96 -5.71
CA HIS A 81 14.93 2.72 -5.13
C HIS A 81 13.80 3.08 -6.12
N LEU A 82 13.91 4.18 -6.87
CA LEU A 82 12.95 4.50 -7.94
C LEU A 82 13.06 3.52 -9.12
N GLU A 83 14.24 3.01 -9.40
CA GLU A 83 14.50 1.95 -10.37
C GLU A 83 13.84 0.62 -9.96
N GLU A 84 13.95 0.25 -8.69
CA GLU A 84 13.22 -0.88 -8.10
C GLU A 84 11.69 -0.70 -8.23
N LEU A 85 11.17 0.49 -7.93
CA LEU A 85 9.73 0.77 -8.05
C LEU A 85 9.22 0.60 -9.49
N ARG A 86 9.93 1.11 -10.50
CA ARG A 86 9.51 0.94 -11.91
C ARG A 86 9.53 -0.53 -12.33
N PHE A 87 10.51 -1.33 -11.88
CA PHE A 87 10.56 -2.75 -12.21
C PHE A 87 9.40 -3.50 -11.54
N ARG A 88 9.13 -3.25 -10.26
CA ARG A 88 7.96 -3.83 -9.56
C ARG A 88 6.64 -3.41 -10.22
N LEU A 89 6.52 -2.18 -10.70
CA LEU A 89 5.34 -1.70 -11.44
C LEU A 89 5.16 -2.41 -12.79
N LEU A 90 6.25 -2.61 -13.56
CA LEU A 90 6.23 -3.39 -14.80
C LEU A 90 5.82 -4.85 -14.55
N TRP A 91 6.29 -5.47 -13.45
CA TRP A 91 5.82 -6.79 -13.03
C TRP A 91 4.31 -6.81 -12.71
N ILE A 92 3.79 -5.80 -11.99
CA ILE A 92 2.35 -5.69 -11.71
C ILE A 92 1.54 -5.57 -13.02
N ILE A 93 2.00 -4.77 -13.98
CA ILE A 93 1.35 -4.65 -15.29
C ILE A 93 1.43 -5.97 -16.07
N GLY A 94 2.57 -6.66 -16.05
CA GLY A 94 2.72 -7.97 -16.68
C GLY A 94 1.78 -9.03 -16.09
N ILE A 95 1.66 -9.07 -14.75
CA ILE A 95 0.73 -9.96 -14.05
C ILE A 95 -0.73 -9.60 -14.39
N LEU A 96 -1.07 -8.32 -14.48
CA LEU A 96 -2.40 -7.87 -14.92
C LEU A 96 -2.73 -8.34 -16.33
N VAL A 97 -1.81 -8.19 -17.28
CA VAL A 97 -2.00 -8.64 -18.66
C VAL A 97 -2.16 -10.16 -18.70
N VAL A 98 -1.24 -10.92 -18.09
CA VAL A 98 -1.29 -12.39 -18.09
C VAL A 98 -2.58 -12.92 -17.44
N THR A 99 -2.96 -12.40 -16.28
CA THR A 99 -4.20 -12.84 -15.59
C THR A 99 -5.46 -12.46 -16.37
N SER A 100 -5.49 -11.28 -17.01
CA SER A 100 -6.58 -10.88 -17.89
C SER A 100 -6.69 -11.77 -19.14
N SER A 101 -5.56 -12.10 -19.78
CA SER A 101 -5.51 -13.00 -20.93
C SER A 101 -5.97 -14.41 -20.58
N VAL A 102 -5.53 -14.97 -19.45
CA VAL A 102 -5.96 -16.30 -18.97
C VAL A 102 -7.46 -16.31 -18.63
N THR A 103 -7.99 -15.21 -18.10
CA THR A 103 -9.44 -15.06 -17.82
C THR A 103 -10.29 -15.27 -19.09
N GLY A 104 -9.79 -14.83 -20.26
CA GLY A 104 -10.49 -15.00 -21.54
C GLY A 104 -10.83 -16.45 -21.90
N ILE A 105 -10.05 -17.43 -21.42
CA ILE A 105 -10.27 -18.86 -21.65
C ILE A 105 -11.55 -19.36 -20.93
N PHE A 106 -11.92 -18.72 -19.82
CA PHE A 106 -13.04 -19.15 -18.95
C PHE A 106 -14.22 -18.17 -18.98
N ILE A 107 -14.24 -17.27 -19.97
CA ILE A 107 -15.11 -16.08 -19.99
C ILE A 107 -16.60 -16.40 -19.90
N GLU A 108 -17.07 -17.47 -20.55
CA GLU A 108 -18.48 -17.90 -20.53
C GLU A 108 -18.92 -18.40 -19.14
N ARG A 109 -18.06 -19.21 -18.48
CA ARG A 109 -18.32 -19.69 -17.11
C ARG A 109 -18.34 -18.52 -16.13
N ILE A 110 -17.40 -17.58 -16.28
CA ILE A 110 -17.33 -16.35 -15.48
C ILE A 110 -18.58 -15.49 -15.69
N HIS A 111 -18.98 -15.25 -16.95
CA HIS A 111 -20.22 -14.57 -17.30
C HIS A 111 -21.45 -15.23 -16.67
N SER A 112 -21.57 -16.56 -16.76
CA SER A 112 -22.69 -17.32 -16.18
C SER A 112 -22.78 -17.22 -14.67
N PHE A 113 -21.62 -17.21 -13.99
CA PHE A 113 -21.50 -17.02 -12.56
C PHE A 113 -21.93 -15.61 -12.18
N LEU A 114 -21.31 -14.58 -12.78
CA LEU A 114 -21.52 -13.18 -12.42
C LEU A 114 -22.94 -12.66 -12.68
N ILE A 115 -23.72 -13.30 -13.57
CA ILE A 115 -25.14 -12.99 -13.81
C ILE A 115 -26.09 -13.70 -12.82
N ALA A 116 -25.61 -14.70 -12.06
CA ALA A 116 -26.45 -15.45 -11.11
C ALA A 116 -27.21 -14.56 -10.10
N PRO A 117 -26.62 -13.49 -9.52
CA PRO A 117 -27.35 -12.59 -8.62
C PRO A 117 -28.52 -11.88 -9.32
N TYR A 118 -28.31 -11.39 -10.54
CA TYR A 118 -29.37 -10.76 -11.33
C TYR A 118 -30.52 -11.73 -11.62
N LYS A 119 -30.20 -12.98 -12.01
CA LYS A 119 -31.22 -14.03 -12.21
C LYS A 119 -31.99 -14.33 -10.93
N ALA A 120 -31.32 -14.38 -9.78
CA ALA A 120 -31.96 -14.63 -8.49
C ALA A 120 -32.87 -13.47 -8.05
N VAL A 121 -32.48 -12.22 -8.30
CA VAL A 121 -33.32 -11.04 -8.04
C VAL A 121 -34.51 -11.00 -9.00
N VAL A 122 -34.32 -11.18 -10.31
CA VAL A 122 -35.43 -11.20 -11.28
C VAL A 122 -36.40 -12.37 -11.08
N ALA A 123 -35.93 -13.54 -10.63
CA ALA A 123 -36.80 -14.69 -10.37
C ALA A 123 -37.78 -14.51 -9.20
N GLN A 124 -37.60 -13.48 -8.36
CA GLN A 124 -38.51 -13.12 -7.27
C GLN A 124 -39.63 -12.17 -7.73
N LEU A 125 -39.63 -11.72 -8.99
CA LEU A 125 -40.70 -10.86 -9.52
C LEU A 125 -41.99 -11.66 -9.78
N PRO A 126 -43.17 -11.10 -9.45
CA PRO A 126 -44.44 -11.67 -9.88
C PRO A 126 -44.52 -11.75 -11.40
N ALA A 127 -44.93 -12.90 -11.93
CA ALA A 127 -45.06 -13.15 -13.37
C ALA A 127 -46.09 -12.25 -14.10
N THR A 128 -46.82 -11.41 -13.36
CA THR A 128 -47.74 -10.39 -13.87
C THR A 128 -47.05 -9.08 -14.26
N GLN A 129 -45.80 -8.84 -13.86
CA GLN A 129 -45.01 -7.70 -14.31
C GLN A 129 -44.10 -8.09 -15.47
N ALA A 130 -43.93 -7.20 -16.45
CA ALA A 130 -42.98 -7.41 -17.53
C ALA A 130 -41.55 -7.44 -16.96
N SER A 131 -40.88 -8.59 -17.09
CA SER A 131 -39.60 -8.83 -16.45
C SER A 131 -38.51 -7.85 -16.92
N PRO A 132 -37.69 -7.31 -16.00
CA PRO A 132 -36.50 -6.55 -16.35
C PRO A 132 -35.60 -7.31 -17.33
N GLY A 133 -35.07 -6.57 -18.30
CA GLY A 133 -34.24 -7.10 -19.38
C GLY A 133 -32.77 -6.72 -19.25
N LEU A 134 -31.89 -7.67 -19.52
CA LEU A 134 -30.50 -7.41 -19.92
C LEU A 134 -30.42 -7.38 -21.44
N ILE A 135 -30.09 -6.22 -22.00
CA ILE A 135 -29.91 -6.01 -23.44
C ILE A 135 -28.46 -5.67 -23.77
N LEU A 136 -28.08 -5.79 -25.05
CA LEU A 136 -26.82 -5.24 -25.54
C LEU A 136 -27.03 -3.76 -25.89
N GLY A 137 -26.25 -2.85 -25.31
CA GLY A 137 -26.37 -1.41 -25.50
C GLY A 137 -25.70 -0.89 -26.77
N SER A 138 -24.76 -1.64 -27.34
CA SER A 138 -24.08 -1.29 -28.59
C SER A 138 -23.78 -2.52 -29.47
N MET A 139 -23.56 -2.30 -30.77
CA MET A 139 -23.20 -3.36 -31.73
C MET A 139 -21.85 -4.03 -31.40
N TYR A 140 -20.94 -3.32 -30.73
CA TYR A 140 -19.65 -3.84 -30.26
C TYR A 140 -19.69 -4.28 -28.78
N GLY A 141 -20.86 -4.23 -28.12
CA GLY A 141 -21.02 -4.44 -26.68
C GLY A 141 -20.49 -5.79 -26.21
N SER A 142 -20.64 -6.85 -27.02
CA SER A 142 -20.08 -8.18 -26.73
C SER A 142 -18.56 -8.15 -26.54
N ILE A 143 -17.84 -7.40 -27.39
CA ILE A 143 -16.38 -7.27 -27.30
C ILE A 143 -16.00 -6.43 -26.08
N GLU A 144 -16.73 -5.35 -25.83
CA GLU A 144 -16.55 -4.50 -24.64
C GLU A 144 -16.73 -5.29 -23.34
N ILE A 145 -17.74 -6.15 -23.27
CA ILE A 145 -18.03 -7.02 -22.11
C ILE A 145 -16.89 -8.02 -21.89
N TYR A 146 -16.40 -8.69 -22.95
CA TYR A 146 -15.30 -9.64 -22.84
C TYR A 146 -14.04 -8.96 -22.32
N PHE A 147 -13.72 -7.76 -22.83
CA PHE A 147 -12.58 -6.97 -22.35
C PHE A 147 -12.76 -6.52 -20.89
N LYS A 148 -13.95 -5.99 -20.53
CA LYS A 148 -14.28 -5.59 -19.15
C LYS A 148 -14.17 -6.76 -18.17
N LEU A 149 -14.68 -7.94 -18.52
CA LEU A 149 -14.61 -9.15 -17.70
C LEU A 149 -13.18 -9.64 -17.53
N ALA A 150 -12.38 -9.66 -18.61
CA ALA A 150 -10.97 -10.01 -18.58
C ALA A 150 -10.19 -9.09 -17.63
N VAL A 151 -10.29 -7.76 -17.81
CA VAL A 151 -9.63 -6.77 -16.96
C VAL A 151 -10.14 -6.81 -15.52
N MET A 152 -11.44 -7.03 -15.31
CA MET A 152 -12.01 -7.13 -13.96
C MET A 152 -11.37 -8.28 -13.19
N ILE A 153 -11.48 -9.52 -13.67
CA ILE A 153 -10.95 -10.68 -12.95
C ILE A 153 -9.42 -10.63 -12.86
N GLY A 154 -8.74 -10.20 -13.94
CA GLY A 154 -7.30 -9.95 -13.92
C GLY A 154 -6.88 -8.96 -12.83
N SER A 155 -7.62 -7.86 -12.66
CA SER A 155 -7.34 -6.86 -11.61
C SER A 155 -7.59 -7.41 -10.19
N LEU A 156 -8.64 -8.23 -10.00
CA LEU A 156 -8.92 -8.85 -8.69
C LEU A 156 -7.84 -9.87 -8.29
N ILE A 157 -7.28 -10.62 -9.25
CA ILE A 157 -6.15 -11.53 -8.99
C ILE A 157 -4.86 -10.72 -8.78
N THR A 158 -4.65 -9.67 -9.58
CA THR A 158 -3.40 -8.89 -9.55
C THR A 158 -3.28 -8.02 -8.32
N LEU A 159 -4.35 -7.41 -7.79
CA LEU A 159 -4.29 -6.51 -6.64
C LEU A 159 -3.64 -7.09 -5.37
N PRO A 160 -4.01 -8.28 -4.86
CA PRO A 160 -3.35 -8.86 -3.70
C PRO A 160 -1.87 -9.20 -3.97
N ILE A 161 -1.53 -9.59 -5.21
CA ILE A 161 -0.15 -9.83 -5.63
C ILE A 161 0.62 -8.49 -5.68
N ALA A 162 0.00 -7.44 -6.20
CA ALA A 162 0.57 -6.09 -6.25
C ALA A 162 0.82 -5.53 -4.83
N LEU A 163 -0.04 -5.82 -3.85
CA LEU A 163 0.22 -5.48 -2.44
C LEU A 163 1.47 -6.17 -1.90
N SER A 164 1.74 -7.43 -2.27
CA SER A 164 2.93 -8.13 -1.80
C SER A 164 4.21 -7.61 -2.47
N LEU A 165 4.15 -7.30 -3.78
CA LEU A 165 5.24 -6.62 -4.48
C LEU A 165 5.51 -5.21 -3.93
N LEU A 166 4.46 -4.44 -3.60
CA LEU A 166 4.59 -3.10 -3.05
C LEU A 166 5.10 -3.13 -1.60
N TRP A 167 4.69 -4.09 -0.78
CA TRP A 167 5.27 -4.27 0.56
C TRP A 167 6.75 -4.64 0.49
N GLY A 168 7.15 -5.47 -0.48
CA GLY A 168 8.56 -5.80 -0.70
C GLY A 168 9.44 -4.58 -1.02
N PHE A 169 8.86 -3.50 -1.58
CA PHE A 169 9.53 -2.21 -1.80
C PHE A 169 9.63 -1.37 -0.51
N VAL A 170 8.64 -1.45 0.39
CA VAL A 170 8.71 -0.79 1.71
C VAL A 170 9.64 -1.53 2.68
N THR A 171 9.86 -2.82 2.46
CA THR A 171 10.60 -3.71 3.38
C THR A 171 12.05 -3.26 3.70
N PRO A 172 12.88 -2.80 2.74
CA PRO A 172 14.23 -2.29 3.05
C PRO A 172 14.23 -1.05 3.96
N ALA A 173 13.20 -0.21 3.87
CA ALA A 173 13.09 1.03 4.65
C ALA A 173 12.65 0.81 6.11
N VAL A 174 12.38 -0.42 6.55
CA VAL A 174 11.87 -0.73 7.90
C VAL A 174 12.72 -1.78 8.62
N SER A 175 12.77 -1.71 9.95
CA SER A 175 13.53 -2.69 10.74
C SER A 175 13.05 -4.13 10.48
N LYS A 176 13.98 -5.11 10.55
CA LYS A 176 13.71 -6.56 10.31
C LYS A 176 12.49 -7.10 11.09
N LYS A 177 12.19 -6.54 12.28
CA LYS A 177 11.00 -6.89 13.08
C LYS A 177 9.69 -6.34 12.50
N ILE A 178 9.71 -5.12 11.97
CA ILE A 178 8.55 -4.49 11.32
C ILE A 178 8.29 -5.16 9.96
N ALA A 179 9.36 -5.45 9.19
CA ALA A 179 9.27 -6.22 7.94
C ALA A 179 8.47 -7.52 8.11
N ARG A 180 8.81 -8.34 9.13
CA ARG A 180 8.11 -9.60 9.43
C ARG A 180 6.63 -9.40 9.78
N ILE A 181 6.30 -8.36 10.56
CA ILE A 181 4.91 -8.02 10.90
C ILE A 181 4.15 -7.61 9.62
N GLY A 182 4.78 -6.86 8.74
CA GLY A 182 4.20 -6.46 7.46
C GLY A 182 3.97 -7.61 6.49
N HIS A 183 4.88 -8.59 6.39
CA HIS A 183 4.64 -9.79 5.59
C HIS A 183 3.43 -10.59 6.08
N ALA A 184 3.27 -10.75 7.40
CA ALA A 184 2.06 -11.36 7.98
C ALA A 184 0.81 -10.49 7.70
N GLY A 185 0.96 -9.17 7.75
CA GLY A 185 -0.07 -8.21 7.36
C GLY A 185 -0.50 -8.34 5.89
N VAL A 186 0.43 -8.55 4.95
CA VAL A 186 0.15 -8.76 3.52
C VAL A 186 -0.62 -10.06 3.28
N ALA A 187 -0.29 -11.13 4.00
CA ALA A 187 -1.07 -12.36 3.97
C ALA A 187 -2.50 -12.11 4.47
N ALA A 188 -2.65 -11.41 5.60
CA ALA A 188 -3.96 -11.03 6.13
C ALA A 188 -4.73 -10.09 5.18
N SER A 189 -4.07 -9.14 4.53
CA SER A 189 -4.67 -8.17 3.59
C SER A 189 -5.08 -8.83 2.28
N THR A 190 -4.43 -9.94 1.90
CA THR A 190 -4.84 -10.79 0.78
C THR A 190 -6.14 -11.52 1.10
N LEU A 191 -6.25 -12.11 2.29
CA LEU A 191 -7.51 -12.72 2.77
C LEU A 191 -8.62 -11.67 2.89
N LEU A 192 -8.30 -10.48 3.38
CA LEU A 192 -9.26 -9.39 3.57
C LEU A 192 -9.76 -8.83 2.23
N PHE A 193 -8.89 -8.74 1.22
CA PHE A 193 -9.28 -8.39 -0.16
C PHE A 193 -10.33 -9.35 -0.71
N TRP A 194 -10.05 -10.65 -0.68
CA TRP A 194 -10.97 -11.67 -1.17
C TRP A 194 -12.25 -11.74 -0.32
N GLY A 195 -12.14 -11.51 1.00
CA GLY A 195 -13.29 -11.31 1.87
C GLY A 195 -14.17 -10.13 1.43
N GLY A 196 -13.58 -9.00 1.04
CA GLY A 196 -14.28 -7.83 0.50
C GLY A 196 -14.92 -8.10 -0.87
N VAL A 197 -14.21 -8.79 -1.77
CA VAL A 197 -14.72 -9.22 -3.08
C VAL A 197 -15.94 -10.15 -2.93
N VAL A 198 -15.84 -11.16 -2.06
CA VAL A 198 -16.95 -12.08 -1.77
C VAL A 198 -18.10 -11.35 -1.09
N PHE A 199 -17.82 -10.49 -0.10
CA PHE A 199 -18.84 -9.70 0.59
C PHE A 199 -19.60 -8.78 -0.39
N ALA A 200 -18.88 -8.15 -1.31
CA ALA A 200 -19.45 -7.30 -2.34
C ALA A 200 -20.34 -8.06 -3.32
N TYR A 201 -19.85 -9.17 -3.86
CA TYR A 201 -20.59 -9.98 -4.82
C TYR A 201 -21.81 -10.69 -4.19
N GLN A 202 -21.71 -11.12 -2.93
CA GLN A 202 -22.73 -11.94 -2.27
C GLN A 202 -23.77 -11.13 -1.47
N TYR A 203 -23.46 -9.92 -1.02
CA TYR A 203 -24.35 -9.09 -0.20
C TYR A 203 -24.59 -7.69 -0.76
N ILE A 204 -23.53 -6.91 -1.05
CA ILE A 204 -23.70 -5.52 -1.53
C ILE A 204 -24.39 -5.50 -2.90
N PHE A 205 -23.90 -6.28 -3.85
CA PHE A 205 -24.37 -6.25 -5.23
C PHE A 205 -25.81 -6.76 -5.39
N PRO A 206 -26.25 -7.87 -4.76
CA PRO A 206 -27.66 -8.27 -4.75
C PRO A 206 -28.55 -7.22 -4.09
N LEU A 207 -28.13 -6.62 -2.97
CA LEU A 207 -28.87 -5.53 -2.31
C LEU A 207 -29.01 -4.31 -3.22
N SER A 208 -27.95 -3.91 -3.94
CA SER A 208 -28.02 -2.82 -4.91
C SER A 208 -28.95 -3.13 -6.09
N LEU A 209 -28.95 -4.37 -6.59
CA LEU A 209 -29.87 -4.80 -7.65
C LEU A 209 -31.32 -4.81 -7.17
N ASP A 210 -31.57 -5.34 -5.97
CA ASP A 210 -32.88 -5.38 -5.33
C ASP A 210 -33.45 -3.96 -5.18
N MET A 211 -32.66 -3.03 -4.62
CA MET A 211 -33.03 -1.62 -4.51
C MET A 211 -33.36 -0.99 -5.87
N MET A 212 -32.52 -1.20 -6.90
CA MET A 212 -32.75 -0.63 -8.24
C MET A 212 -33.96 -1.22 -8.98
N LEU A 213 -34.27 -2.50 -8.76
CA LEU A 213 -35.31 -3.22 -9.51
C LEU A 213 -36.66 -3.29 -8.79
N TYR A 214 -36.69 -3.11 -7.47
CA TYR A 214 -37.90 -3.09 -6.65
C TYR A 214 -38.12 -1.75 -5.96
N THR A 215 -37.21 -1.32 -5.09
CA THR A 215 -37.45 -0.21 -4.14
C THR A 215 -37.55 1.16 -4.82
N PHE A 216 -36.77 1.38 -5.89
CA PHE A 216 -36.69 2.66 -6.59
C PHE A 216 -37.27 2.64 -8.02
N LEU A 217 -37.91 1.53 -8.44
CA LEU A 217 -38.54 1.42 -9.74
C LEU A 217 -39.99 1.96 -9.67
N PRO A 218 -40.35 3.01 -10.43
CA PRO A 218 -41.72 3.53 -10.40
C PRO A 218 -42.73 2.55 -10.99
N GLU A 219 -43.97 2.56 -10.46
CA GLU A 219 -45.04 1.71 -10.97
C GLU A 219 -45.27 1.91 -12.48
N GLY A 220 -45.45 0.81 -13.20
CA GLY A 220 -45.64 0.80 -14.67
C GLY A 220 -44.37 0.99 -15.49
N VAL A 221 -43.18 1.14 -14.88
CA VAL A 221 -41.90 1.27 -15.60
C VAL A 221 -41.19 -0.09 -15.67
N ILE A 222 -40.80 -0.50 -16.88
CA ILE A 222 -40.01 -1.72 -17.12
C ILE A 222 -38.51 -1.37 -17.09
N ALA A 223 -37.78 -1.88 -16.12
CA ALA A 223 -36.33 -1.69 -16.02
C ALA A 223 -35.59 -2.48 -17.12
N GLN A 224 -35.07 -1.79 -18.13
CA GLN A 224 -34.12 -2.38 -19.08
C GLN A 224 -32.73 -1.79 -18.85
N THR A 225 -31.75 -2.65 -18.58
CA THR A 225 -30.36 -2.24 -18.40
C THR A 225 -29.46 -2.93 -19.41
N SER A 226 -28.41 -2.23 -19.83
CA SER A 226 -27.46 -2.78 -20.79
C SER A 226 -26.41 -3.63 -20.07
N LEU A 227 -25.98 -4.73 -20.69
CA LEU A 227 -25.06 -5.67 -20.09
C LEU A 227 -23.66 -5.03 -19.84
N GLU A 228 -23.29 -4.03 -20.64
CA GLU A 228 -22.09 -3.22 -20.44
C GLU A 228 -22.17 -2.36 -19.18
N LYS A 229 -23.35 -1.79 -18.87
CA LYS A 229 -23.61 -1.03 -17.63
C LYS A 229 -23.66 -1.94 -16.42
N TYR A 230 -24.31 -3.10 -16.54
CA TYR A 230 -24.33 -4.15 -15.52
C TYR A 230 -22.92 -4.52 -15.06
N TYR A 231 -22.02 -4.82 -16.00
CA TYR A 231 -20.64 -5.17 -15.66
C TYR A 231 -19.80 -3.98 -15.17
N SER A 232 -20.02 -2.76 -15.67
CA SER A 232 -19.40 -1.56 -15.09
C SER A 232 -19.79 -1.36 -13.62
N PHE A 233 -21.07 -1.54 -13.28
CA PHE A 233 -21.58 -1.40 -11.92
C PHE A 233 -21.05 -2.50 -10.99
N LEU A 234 -21.11 -3.76 -11.44
CA LEU A 234 -20.54 -4.90 -10.72
C LEU A 234 -19.04 -4.71 -10.45
N PHE A 235 -18.29 -4.29 -11.46
CA PHE A 235 -16.85 -4.05 -11.31
C PHE A 235 -16.58 -2.92 -10.30
N MET A 236 -17.32 -1.81 -10.37
CA MET A 236 -17.19 -0.70 -9.42
C MET A 236 -17.44 -1.13 -7.97
N ILE A 237 -18.48 -1.92 -7.72
CA ILE A 237 -18.81 -2.44 -6.37
C ILE A 237 -17.75 -3.45 -5.89
N VAL A 238 -17.39 -4.43 -6.71
CA VAL A 238 -16.49 -5.52 -6.28
C VAL A 238 -15.05 -5.00 -6.11
N LEU A 239 -14.55 -4.20 -7.05
CA LEU A 239 -13.22 -3.60 -6.94
C LEU A 239 -13.18 -2.57 -5.81
N GLY A 240 -14.19 -1.68 -5.73
CA GLY A 240 -14.28 -0.66 -4.69
C GLY A 240 -14.33 -1.27 -3.30
N SER A 241 -15.13 -2.31 -3.09
CA SER A 241 -15.18 -3.03 -1.81
C SER A 241 -13.86 -3.75 -1.49
N GLY A 242 -13.25 -4.44 -2.46
CA GLY A 242 -11.93 -5.06 -2.28
C GLY A 242 -10.85 -4.04 -1.85
N ILE A 243 -10.83 -2.85 -2.45
CA ILE A 243 -9.94 -1.74 -2.07
C ILE A 243 -10.29 -1.22 -0.66
N THR A 244 -11.57 -0.99 -0.36
CA THR A 244 -12.02 -0.52 0.96
C THR A 244 -11.70 -1.52 2.08
N PHE A 245 -11.74 -2.82 1.79
CA PHE A 245 -11.31 -3.87 2.71
C PHE A 245 -9.79 -3.90 2.95
N GLN A 246 -8.99 -3.06 2.27
CA GLN A 246 -7.59 -2.80 2.62
C GLN A 246 -7.38 -1.69 3.66
N LEU A 247 -8.41 -0.90 4.00
CA LEU A 247 -8.31 0.12 5.05
C LEU A 247 -7.81 -0.45 6.40
N PRO A 248 -8.23 -1.65 6.86
CA PRO A 248 -7.69 -2.26 8.07
C PRO A 248 -6.18 -2.51 8.02
N MET A 249 -5.65 -2.99 6.88
CA MET A 249 -4.22 -3.20 6.70
C MET A 249 -3.46 -1.88 6.73
N VAL A 250 -3.96 -0.84 6.04
CA VAL A 250 -3.37 0.50 6.05
C VAL A 250 -3.30 1.08 7.47
N VAL A 251 -4.41 0.99 8.23
CA VAL A 251 -4.46 1.45 9.63
C VAL A 251 -3.45 0.70 10.51
N VAL A 252 -3.35 -0.62 10.38
CA VAL A 252 -2.39 -1.43 11.14
C VAL A 252 -0.94 -1.05 10.80
N VAL A 253 -0.60 -0.92 9.52
CA VAL A 253 0.75 -0.52 9.08
C VAL A 253 1.13 0.87 9.62
N LEU A 254 0.25 1.87 9.47
CA LEU A 254 0.48 3.23 9.97
C LEU A 254 0.63 3.28 11.50
N GLY A 255 -0.11 2.44 12.22
CA GLY A 255 0.00 2.27 13.67
C GLY A 255 1.29 1.57 14.11
N VAL A 256 1.74 0.56 13.37
CA VAL A 256 3.01 -0.17 13.62
C VAL A 256 4.23 0.73 13.41
N ILE A 257 4.25 1.51 12.32
CA ILE A 257 5.31 2.50 12.05
C ILE A 257 5.24 3.66 13.06
N GLY A 258 4.06 3.93 13.61
CA GLY A 258 3.84 4.96 14.65
C GLY A 258 3.45 6.33 14.11
N ILE A 259 3.09 6.42 12.83
CA ILE A 259 2.63 7.66 12.18
C ILE A 259 1.25 8.06 12.74
N VAL A 260 0.36 7.08 12.94
CA VAL A 260 -1.02 7.31 13.38
C VAL A 260 -1.34 6.48 14.62
N PRO A 261 -1.11 7.00 15.84
CA PRO A 261 -1.38 6.26 17.08
C PRO A 261 -2.88 6.10 17.36
N VAL A 262 -3.25 5.21 18.28
CA VAL A 262 -4.65 5.01 18.73
C VAL A 262 -5.26 6.32 19.25
N ALA A 263 -4.46 7.13 19.94
CA ALA A 263 -4.89 8.43 20.45
C ALA A 263 -5.24 9.45 19.34
N TYR A 264 -4.79 9.23 18.10
CA TYR A 264 -5.22 10.02 16.94
C TYR A 264 -6.56 9.52 16.40
N HIS A 265 -6.71 8.20 16.23
CA HIS A 265 -7.98 7.57 15.85
C HIS A 265 -9.14 7.94 16.81
N GLN A 266 -8.86 8.04 18.11
CA GLN A 266 -9.81 8.52 19.13
C GLN A 266 -10.17 10.01 19.01
N LYS A 267 -9.40 10.84 18.30
CA LYS A 267 -9.75 12.24 18.00
C LYS A 267 -10.57 12.34 16.72
N ILE A 268 -10.22 11.55 15.69
CA ILE A 268 -10.85 11.61 14.37
C ILE A 268 -12.04 10.65 14.17
N TRP A 269 -12.48 9.91 15.20
CA TRP A 269 -13.52 8.87 15.06
C TRP A 269 -14.81 9.37 14.37
N LYS A 270 -15.23 10.61 14.64
CA LYS A 270 -16.40 11.24 13.99
C LYS A 270 -16.17 11.47 12.49
N VAL A 271 -14.95 11.86 12.10
CA VAL A 271 -14.55 12.07 10.70
C VAL A 271 -14.50 10.74 9.97
N VAL A 272 -13.98 9.68 10.61
CA VAL A 272 -13.98 8.33 10.01
C VAL A 272 -15.39 7.77 9.88
N LEU A 273 -16.24 7.92 10.90
CA LEU A 273 -17.64 7.50 10.84
C LEU A 273 -18.40 8.25 9.73
N LEU A 274 -18.21 9.57 9.62
CA LEU A 274 -18.78 10.37 8.54
C LEU A 274 -18.26 9.94 7.16
N GLY A 275 -16.96 9.62 7.05
CA GLY A 275 -16.36 9.11 5.82
C GLY A 275 -16.92 7.75 5.40
N ILE A 276 -17.15 6.84 6.35
CA ILE A 276 -17.77 5.52 6.10
C ILE A 276 -19.24 5.68 5.71
N LEU A 277 -19.99 6.58 6.35
CA LEU A 277 -21.37 6.89 5.96
C LEU A 277 -21.43 7.55 4.57
N ALA A 278 -20.55 8.50 4.27
CA ALA A 278 -20.48 9.15 2.96
C ALA A 278 -20.07 8.18 1.84
N PHE A 279 -19.11 7.28 2.12
CA PHE A 279 -18.78 6.18 1.21
C PHE A 279 -19.98 5.27 1.00
N SER A 280 -20.65 4.84 2.08
CA SER A 280 -21.79 3.92 1.99
C SER A 280 -22.93 4.54 1.18
N GLY A 281 -23.30 5.80 1.45
CA GLY A 281 -24.33 6.54 0.72
C GLY A 281 -23.95 7.01 -0.68
N PHE A 282 -22.72 6.73 -1.15
CA PHE A 282 -22.35 6.83 -2.56
C PHE A 282 -22.69 5.53 -3.32
N PHE A 283 -22.65 4.38 -2.65
CA PHE A 283 -22.98 3.07 -3.23
C PHE A 283 -24.42 2.62 -2.97
N THR A 284 -25.05 3.11 -1.90
CA THR A 284 -26.47 2.87 -1.59
C THR A 284 -27.32 4.09 -1.94
N PRO A 285 -28.60 3.89 -2.29
CA PRO A 285 -29.59 4.96 -2.36
C PRO A 285 -29.75 5.72 -1.01
N PRO A 286 -30.52 6.83 -0.97
CA PRO A 286 -30.70 7.64 0.24
C PRO A 286 -31.73 7.02 1.21
N ASP A 287 -31.55 5.75 1.58
CA ASP A 287 -32.36 5.04 2.56
C ASP A 287 -31.52 4.66 3.80
N PRO A 288 -32.03 4.84 5.04
CA PRO A 288 -31.23 4.55 6.23
C PRO A 288 -30.84 3.08 6.40
N PHE A 289 -31.67 2.14 5.94
CA PHE A 289 -31.47 0.71 6.20
C PHE A 289 -30.29 0.15 5.41
N SER A 290 -30.27 0.36 4.08
CA SER A 290 -29.17 -0.07 3.21
C SER A 290 -27.88 0.69 3.53
N LEU A 291 -27.99 1.99 3.86
CA LEU A 291 -26.87 2.80 4.31
C LEU A 291 -26.19 2.16 5.54
N PHE A 292 -26.95 1.77 6.57
CA PHE A 292 -26.38 1.10 7.74
C PHE A 292 -25.94 -0.33 7.47
N ALA A 293 -26.63 -1.07 6.58
CA ALA A 293 -26.24 -2.42 6.17
C ALA A 293 -24.83 -2.46 5.54
N LEU A 294 -24.45 -1.41 4.79
CA LEU A 294 -23.09 -1.25 4.25
C LEU A 294 -22.13 -0.58 5.25
N ALA A 295 -22.57 0.44 6.00
CA ALA A 295 -21.70 1.19 6.90
C ALA A 295 -21.25 0.40 8.13
N LEU A 296 -22.11 -0.48 8.69
CA LEU A 296 -21.79 -1.26 9.89
C LEU A 296 -20.60 -2.23 9.68
N PRO A 297 -20.55 -3.08 8.63
CA PRO A 297 -19.38 -3.90 8.32
C PRO A 297 -18.09 -3.10 8.18
N LEU A 298 -18.14 -1.95 7.49
CA LEU A 298 -16.99 -1.08 7.30
C LEU A 298 -16.52 -0.43 8.61
N TRP A 299 -17.45 0.01 9.46
CA TRP A 299 -17.13 0.51 10.80
C TRP A 299 -16.54 -0.57 11.69
N ALA A 300 -17.06 -1.81 11.63
CA ALA A 300 -16.53 -2.94 12.38
C ALA A 300 -15.09 -3.28 11.94
N LEU A 301 -14.80 -3.32 10.65
CA LEU A 301 -13.45 -3.51 10.09
C LEU A 301 -12.47 -2.44 10.58
N TYR A 302 -12.89 -1.17 10.60
CA TYR A 302 -12.10 -0.06 11.16
C TYR A 302 -11.91 -0.18 12.69
N ALA A 303 -12.94 -0.55 13.44
CA ALA A 303 -12.83 -0.74 14.89
C ALA A 303 -11.87 -1.89 15.25
N ILE A 304 -11.90 -2.98 14.48
CA ILE A 304 -10.98 -4.12 14.62
C ILE A 304 -9.53 -3.68 14.34
N SER A 305 -9.27 -2.91 13.28
CA SER A 305 -7.91 -2.47 12.96
C SER A 305 -7.33 -1.52 14.01
N VAL A 306 -8.11 -0.57 14.52
CA VAL A 306 -7.72 0.29 15.65
C VAL A 306 -7.48 -0.55 16.92
N GLY A 307 -8.27 -1.60 17.15
CA GLY A 307 -8.06 -2.57 18.24
C GLY A 307 -6.73 -3.32 18.13
N ILE A 308 -6.35 -3.76 16.92
CA ILE A 308 -5.05 -4.40 16.66
C ILE A 308 -3.90 -3.42 16.95
N VAL A 309 -3.99 -2.17 16.46
CA VAL A 309 -2.98 -1.13 16.75
C VAL A 309 -2.86 -0.89 18.27
N TRP A 310 -3.97 -0.88 19.00
CA TRP A 310 -3.97 -0.74 20.46
C TRP A 310 -3.27 -1.90 21.19
N LEU A 311 -3.48 -3.15 20.76
CA LEU A 311 -2.76 -4.30 21.32
C LEU A 311 -1.24 -4.18 21.09
N ILE A 312 -0.83 -3.75 19.90
CA ILE A 312 0.57 -3.56 19.53
C ILE A 312 1.22 -2.42 20.35
N GLU A 313 0.55 -1.26 20.43
CA GLU A 313 0.99 -0.13 21.26
C GLU A 313 1.11 -0.50 22.75
N LYS A 314 0.09 -1.18 23.30
CA LYS A 314 0.07 -1.64 24.69
C LYS A 314 1.24 -2.58 24.99
N GLY A 315 1.57 -3.47 24.05
CA GLY A 315 2.75 -4.32 24.12
C GLY A 315 4.08 -3.55 24.09
N ARG A 316 4.18 -2.45 23.32
CA ARG A 316 5.35 -1.57 23.31
C ARG A 316 5.53 -0.85 24.65
N ARG A 317 4.48 -0.15 25.10
CA ARG A 317 4.46 0.60 26.38
C ARG A 317 4.75 -0.26 27.62
N ARG A 318 4.51 -1.57 27.58
CA ARG A 318 4.91 -2.51 28.67
C ARG A 318 6.42 -2.71 28.71
N ARG A 319 7.03 -3.09 27.58
CA ARG A 319 8.49 -3.28 27.45
C ARG A 319 9.27 -2.01 27.76
N ASP A 320 8.76 -0.86 27.34
CA ASP A 320 9.41 0.44 27.62
C ASP A 320 9.41 0.74 29.13
N LYS A 321 8.35 0.34 29.86
CA LYS A 321 8.27 0.44 31.33
C LYS A 321 9.12 -0.60 32.07
N GLU A 322 9.24 -1.81 31.53
CA GLU A 322 10.11 -2.86 32.07
C GLU A 322 11.58 -2.42 32.01
N ARG A 323 12.03 -1.96 30.83
CA ARG A 323 13.37 -1.38 30.63
C ARG A 323 13.66 -0.18 31.52
N ALA A 324 12.69 0.72 31.69
CA ALA A 324 12.85 1.87 32.58
C ALA A 324 13.00 1.47 34.06
N LYS A 325 12.40 0.35 34.49
CA LYS A 325 12.61 -0.21 35.82
C LYS A 325 13.98 -0.88 35.97
N GLU A 326 14.41 -1.62 34.95
CA GLU A 326 15.75 -2.25 34.92
C GLU A 326 16.85 -1.19 35.04
N MET A 327 16.76 -0.09 34.27
CA MET A 327 17.69 1.05 34.37
C MET A 327 17.64 1.73 35.74
N ALA A 328 16.43 1.98 36.27
CA ALA A 328 16.29 2.57 37.61
C ALA A 328 16.78 1.66 38.76
N GLN A 329 16.92 0.35 38.51
CA GLN A 329 17.51 -0.60 39.45
C GLN A 329 19.04 -0.70 39.28
N SER A 330 19.59 -0.56 38.07
CA SER A 330 21.04 -0.50 37.86
C SER A 330 21.66 0.81 38.38
N ASP A 331 20.95 1.93 38.28
CA ASP A 331 21.43 3.24 38.74
C ASP A 331 21.37 3.40 40.28
N ALA A 332 20.79 2.42 40.99
CA ALA A 332 20.57 2.42 42.44
C ALA A 332 21.39 1.36 43.20
N ALA A 333 22.29 0.64 42.52
CA ALA A 333 23.10 -0.46 43.03
C ALA A 333 24.60 -0.15 42.97
#